data_AF-A0AAW4L4N1-F1
#
_entry.id   AF-A0AAW4L4N1-F1
#
_cell.length_a   1.000
_cell.length_b   1.000
_cell.length_c   1.000
_cell.angle_alpha   90.00
_cell.angle_beta   90.00
_cell.angle_gamma   90.00
#
_symmetry.space_group_name_H-M   'P 1'
#
loop_
_entity.id
_entity.type
_entity.pdbx_description
1 polymer ?
#
loop_
_entity_poly.entity_id
_entity_poly.type
_entity_poly.pdbx_seq_one_letter_code
_entity_poly.pdbx_strand_id
1 'polypeptide(L)'
;MRLLLILLVLSLTSIAHADCNKIDYLELKDMDLKELSELWCKYLVEADNNINEMSKESYSLSRRPDSYFNKVKQCREQIDQIDRVYKRKGGGDYSCPSTSN
;
A
#
# COMPACT_ATOMS: atom_id res chain seq x y z
N MET A 1 -10.80 -32.58 24.87
CA MET A 1 -9.73 -31.99 24.03
C MET A 1 -10.16 -32.11 22.56
N ARG A 2 -9.94 -31.07 21.74
CA ARG A 2 -10.21 -30.99 20.27
C ARG A 2 -11.50 -30.30 19.79
N LEU A 3 -11.91 -29.19 20.41
CA LEU A 3 -12.92 -28.30 19.79
C LEU A 3 -12.65 -26.81 19.95
N LEU A 4 -11.40 -26.44 20.27
CA LEU A 4 -10.99 -25.06 20.55
C LEU A 4 -9.88 -24.53 19.62
N LEU A 5 -9.49 -25.29 18.58
CA LEU A 5 -8.25 -25.01 17.83
C LEU A 5 -8.43 -24.78 16.32
N ILE A 6 -9.66 -24.68 15.80
CA ILE A 6 -9.87 -24.49 14.35
C ILE A 6 -10.44 -23.10 14.01
N LEU A 7 -10.91 -22.32 14.99
CA LEU A 7 -11.38 -20.95 14.75
C LEU A 7 -10.30 -19.87 14.98
N LEU A 8 -9.04 -20.27 15.18
CA LEU A 8 -7.90 -19.36 15.31
C LEU A 8 -7.06 -19.25 14.01
N VAL A 9 -7.51 -19.89 12.92
CA VAL A 9 -6.82 -19.86 11.61
C VAL A 9 -7.47 -18.86 10.63
N LEU A 10 -8.56 -18.20 11.02
CA LEU A 10 -9.16 -17.10 10.24
C LEU A 10 -8.81 -15.71 10.79
N SER A 11 -8.05 -15.61 11.88
CA SER A 11 -7.60 -14.34 12.44
C SER A 11 -6.36 -13.80 11.72
N LEU A 12 -6.45 -13.60 10.40
CA LEU A 12 -5.66 -12.64 9.59
C LEU A 12 -5.98 -12.73 8.08
N THR A 13 -7.18 -13.18 7.69
CA THR A 13 -7.74 -12.77 6.39
C THR A 13 -8.27 -11.36 6.52
N SER A 14 -7.34 -10.41 6.54
CA SER A 14 -7.53 -9.03 6.11
C SER A 14 -6.16 -8.41 6.17
N ILE A 15 -5.35 -8.65 5.14
CA ILE A 15 -4.66 -7.50 4.56
C ILE A 15 -5.83 -6.58 4.20
N ALA A 16 -6.22 -5.73 5.14
CA ALA A 16 -7.00 -4.57 4.81
C ALA A 16 -6.17 -3.92 3.71
N HIS A 17 -6.69 -3.98 2.49
CA HIS A 17 -6.33 -3.10 1.41
C HIS A 17 -6.55 -1.72 2.03
N ALA A 18 -5.53 -1.20 2.69
CA ALA A 18 -5.59 0.16 3.16
C ALA A 18 -5.51 0.89 1.85
N ASP A 19 -6.66 1.34 1.32
CA ASP A 19 -6.67 2.29 0.22
C ASP A 19 -5.57 3.33 0.51
N CYS A 20 -4.87 3.81 -0.52
CA CYS A 20 -3.89 4.90 -0.47
C CYS A 20 -4.50 6.22 0.07
N ASN A 21 -4.97 6.15 1.30
CA ASN A 21 -5.63 7.17 2.05
C ASN A 21 -4.58 8.18 2.45
N LYS A 22 -5.00 9.42 2.51
CA LYS A 22 -4.13 10.50 2.93
C LYS A 22 -3.72 10.28 4.38
N ILE A 23 -2.43 10.07 4.64
CA ILE A 23 -1.84 10.08 5.97
C ILE A 23 -1.37 11.50 6.29
N ASP A 24 -1.58 11.94 7.52
CA ASP A 24 -1.07 13.25 7.95
C ASP A 24 0.46 13.25 8.02
N TYR A 25 1.08 14.37 7.65
CA TYR A 25 2.53 14.53 7.75
C TYR A 25 3.05 14.34 9.19
N LEU A 26 2.27 14.74 10.20
CA LEU A 26 2.64 14.54 11.61
C LEU A 26 2.74 13.06 11.96
N GLU A 27 1.79 12.25 11.50
CA GLU A 27 1.82 10.80 11.69
C GLU A 27 3.04 10.17 11.02
N LEU A 28 3.33 10.55 9.76
CA LEU A 28 4.52 10.07 9.05
C LEU A 28 5.82 10.47 9.77
N LYS A 29 5.87 11.66 10.36
CA LYS A 29 7.05 12.16 11.06
C LYS A 29 7.32 11.38 12.35
N ASP A 30 6.28 10.86 12.99
CA ASP A 30 6.42 10.11 14.25
C ASP A 30 6.79 8.63 14.02
N MET A 31 6.51 8.09 12.83
CA MET A 31 6.91 6.73 12.43
C MET A 31 8.44 6.55 12.39
N ASP A 32 8.91 5.36 12.74
CA ASP A 32 10.31 4.99 12.58
C ASP A 32 10.67 4.64 11.12
N LEU A 33 11.96 4.46 10.83
CA LEU A 33 12.40 4.15 9.46
C LEU A 33 11.84 2.81 8.96
N LYS A 34 11.68 1.82 9.82
CA LYS A 34 11.14 0.52 9.44
C LYS A 34 9.67 0.65 9.07
N GLU A 35 8.88 1.32 9.90
CA GLU A 35 7.46 1.60 9.66
C GLU A 35 7.25 2.39 8.36
N LEU A 36 8.07 3.42 8.12
CA LEU A 36 8.04 4.19 6.87
C LEU A 36 8.40 3.33 5.64
N SER A 37 9.38 2.44 5.77
CA SER A 37 9.76 1.52 4.68
C SER A 37 8.65 0.51 4.38
N GLU A 38 8.01 -0.06 5.41
CA GLU A 38 6.89 -0.99 5.25
C GLU A 38 5.68 -0.30 4.62
N LEU A 39 5.38 0.93 5.05
CA LEU A 39 4.30 1.75 4.51
C LEU A 39 4.55 2.13 3.04
N TRP A 40 5.77 2.51 2.69
CA TRP A 40 6.18 2.81 1.31
C TRP A 40 5.94 1.60 0.40
N CYS A 41 6.40 0.41 0.83
CA CYS A 41 6.22 -0.84 0.07
C CYS A 41 4.74 -1.19 -0.10
N LYS A 42 3.93 -1.00 0.94
CA LYS A 42 2.49 -1.26 0.88
C LYS A 42 1.81 -0.40 -0.18
N TYR A 43 2.10 0.90 -0.21
CA TYR A 43 1.50 1.82 -1.19
C TYR A 43 2.03 1.60 -2.61
N LEU A 44 3.28 1.16 -2.76
CA LEU A 44 3.81 0.78 -4.07
C LEU A 44 3.06 -0.43 -4.66
N VAL A 45 2.87 -1.48 -3.86
CA VAL A 45 2.12 -2.68 -4.28
C VAL A 45 0.68 -2.33 -4.65
N GLU A 46 0.04 -1.45 -3.89
CA GLU A 46 -1.31 -1.01 -4.18
C GLU A 46 -1.42 -0.15 -5.44
N ALA A 47 -0.47 0.74 -5.67
CA ALA A 47 -0.38 1.49 -6.92
C ALA A 47 -0.28 0.55 -8.13
N ASP A 48 0.56 -0.49 -8.03
CA ASP A 48 0.72 -1.50 -9.08
C ASP A 48 -0.56 -2.32 -9.30
N ASN A 49 -1.24 -2.73 -8.23
CA ASN A 49 -2.53 -3.41 -8.32
C ASN A 49 -3.59 -2.54 -9.00
N ASN A 50 -3.67 -1.25 -8.65
CA ASN A 50 -4.61 -0.31 -9.29
C ASN A 50 -4.27 -0.08 -10.77
N ILE A 51 -2.99 -0.07 -11.15
CA ILE A 51 -2.55 -0.01 -12.56
C ILE A 51 -2.95 -1.29 -13.30
N ASN A 52 -2.78 -2.46 -12.68
CA ASN A 52 -3.16 -3.75 -13.26
C ASN A 52 -4.68 -3.89 -13.42
N GLU A 53 -5.48 -3.40 -12.47
CA GLU A 53 -6.94 -3.37 -12.63
C GLU A 53 -7.36 -2.37 -13.71
N MET A 54 -6.74 -1.19 -13.77
CA MET A 54 -6.96 -0.22 -14.86
C MET A 54 -6.62 -0.81 -16.23
N SER A 55 -5.54 -1.58 -16.34
CA SER A 55 -5.16 -2.22 -17.61
C SER A 55 -6.19 -3.28 -18.01
N LYS A 56 -6.60 -4.17 -17.09
CA LYS A 56 -7.67 -5.16 -17.33
C LYS A 56 -9.00 -4.52 -17.73
N GLU A 57 -9.41 -3.43 -17.06
CA GLU A 57 -10.65 -2.72 -17.38
C GLU A 57 -10.57 -1.90 -18.66
N SER A 58 -9.40 -1.36 -19.02
CA SER A 58 -9.20 -0.69 -20.30
C SER A 58 -9.42 -1.63 -21.48
N TYR A 59 -9.09 -2.92 -21.31
CA TYR A 59 -9.42 -3.98 -22.27
C TYR A 59 -10.93 -4.33 -22.30
N SER A 60 -11.71 -4.00 -21.26
CA SER A 60 -13.11 -4.40 -21.12
C SER A 60 -14.15 -3.37 -21.60
N LEU A 61 -13.74 -2.27 -22.26
CA LEU A 61 -14.63 -1.21 -22.79
C LEU A 61 -15.56 -0.55 -21.73
N SER A 62 -15.31 -0.75 -20.43
CA SER A 62 -16.15 -0.20 -19.37
C SER A 62 -15.67 1.18 -18.91
N ARG A 63 -16.59 2.15 -18.89
CA ARG A 63 -16.36 3.61 -18.83
C ARG A 63 -15.93 4.17 -17.45
N ARG A 64 -14.95 3.61 -16.73
CA ARG A 64 -14.47 4.22 -15.47
C ARG A 64 -12.94 4.31 -15.27
N PRO A 65 -12.14 4.64 -16.30
CA PRO A 65 -10.69 4.83 -16.14
C PRO A 65 -10.35 5.92 -15.11
N ASP A 66 -11.21 6.94 -14.97
CA ASP A 66 -10.99 8.08 -14.08
C ASP A 66 -10.91 7.69 -12.59
N SER A 67 -11.64 6.65 -12.18
CA SER A 67 -11.66 6.21 -10.77
C SER A 67 -10.33 5.57 -10.37
N TYR A 68 -9.79 4.69 -11.20
CA TYR A 68 -8.51 4.03 -10.93
C TYR A 68 -7.34 4.99 -11.12
N PHE A 69 -7.40 5.85 -12.13
CA PHE A 69 -6.40 6.89 -12.31
C PHE A 69 -6.27 7.80 -11.08
N ASN A 70 -7.41 8.19 -10.48
CA ASN A 70 -7.41 8.98 -9.24
C ASN A 70 -6.78 8.21 -8.06
N LYS A 71 -7.07 6.91 -7.92
CA LYS A 71 -6.44 6.06 -6.88
C LYS A 71 -4.93 5.93 -7.06
N VAL A 72 -4.46 5.66 -8.29
CA VAL A 72 -3.01 5.60 -8.61
C VAL A 72 -2.34 6.94 -8.30
N LYS A 73 -2.98 8.05 -8.66
CA LYS A 73 -2.48 9.40 -8.35
C LYS A 73 -2.35 9.62 -6.83
N GLN A 74 -3.37 9.24 -6.06
CA GLN A 74 -3.34 9.34 -4.59
C GLN A 74 -2.22 8.48 -3.99
N CYS A 75 -2.07 7.24 -4.44
CA CYS A 75 -0.96 6.38 -4.03
C CYS A 75 0.39 7.03 -4.28
N ARG A 76 0.59 7.59 -5.48
CA ARG A 76 1.84 8.25 -5.84
C ARG A 76 2.13 9.47 -4.96
N GLU A 77 1.13 10.29 -4.69
CA GLU A 77 1.29 11.44 -3.79
C GLU A 77 1.70 11.03 -2.37
N GLN A 78 1.15 9.92 -1.87
CA GLN A 78 1.53 9.38 -0.56
C GLN A 78 2.94 8.78 -0.56
N ILE A 79 3.30 8.01 -1.58
CA ILE A 79 4.65 7.47 -1.77
C ILE A 79 5.69 8.60 -1.74
N ASP A 80 5.44 9.70 -2.46
CA ASP A 80 6.32 10.86 -2.48
C ASP A 80 6.41 11.55 -1.11
N GLN A 81 5.33 11.55 -0.32
CA GLN A 81 5.35 12.09 1.05
C GLN A 81 6.19 11.23 1.99
N ILE A 82 6.00 9.91 1.95
CA ILE A 82 6.77 8.94 2.73
C ILE A 82 8.26 9.06 2.36
N ASP A 83 8.59 9.14 1.06
CA ASP A 83 9.95 9.34 0.56
C ASP A 83 10.63 10.58 1.15
N ARG A 84 9.92 11.70 1.17
CA ARG A 84 10.44 12.94 1.76
C ARG A 84 10.70 12.84 3.26
N VAL A 85 9.89 12.08 4.00
CA VAL A 85 10.06 11.91 5.46
C VAL A 85 11.18 10.93 5.76
N TYR A 86 11.20 9.79 5.08
CA TYR A 86 12.20 8.75 5.21
C TYR A 86 13.62 9.27 4.93
N LYS A 87 13.81 9.99 3.81
CA LYS A 87 15.09 10.63 3.48
C LYS A 87 15.50 11.70 4.49
N ARG A 88 14.54 12.48 5.02
CA ARG A 88 14.82 13.47 6.07
C ARG A 88 15.27 12.85 7.39
N LYS A 89 14.84 11.62 7.68
CA LYS A 89 15.28 10.85 8.86
C LYS A 89 16.64 10.16 8.65
N GLY A 90 17.25 10.28 7.47
CA GLY A 90 18.50 9.61 7.15
C GLY A 90 18.35 8.15 6.73
N GLY A 91 17.14 7.75 6.32
CA GLY A 91 16.92 6.45 5.68
C GLY A 91 17.70 6.33 4.37
N GLY A 92 18.15 5.12 4.05
CA GLY A 92 18.92 4.80 2.84
C GLY A 92 18.01 4.42 1.66
N ASP A 93 18.28 3.29 1.04
CA ASP A 93 17.40 2.72 0.02
C ASP A 93 16.27 1.91 0.67
N TYR A 94 15.09 1.94 0.06
CA TYR A 94 13.98 1.08 0.45
C TYR A 94 14.30 -0.38 0.09
N SER A 95 14.10 -1.27 1.05
CA SER A 95 14.07 -2.71 0.78
C SER A 95 12.64 -3.19 0.98
N CYS A 96 11.92 -3.40 -0.12
CA CYS A 96 10.66 -4.11 -0.03
C CYS A 96 10.96 -5.60 0.04
N PRO A 97 10.42 -6.34 1.02
CA PRO A 97 10.38 -7.78 0.91
C PRO A 97 9.70 -8.07 -0.43
N SER A 98 10.43 -8.71 -1.35
CA SER A 98 9.90 -9.02 -2.67
C SER A 98 8.56 -9.70 -2.48
N THR A 99 7.49 -9.10 -2.99
CA THR A 99 6.25 -9.82 -3.24
C THR A 99 6.55 -10.79 -4.37
N SER A 100 7.20 -11.90 -4.02
CA SER A 100 7.41 -13.04 -4.89
C SER A 100 6.03 -13.54 -5.27
N ASN A 101 5.65 -13.34 -6.53
CA ASN A 101 4.53 -14.05 -7.15
C ASN A 101 4.76 -15.56 -7.10
#